data_AF-E3M7A8-F1
#
_entry.id   AF-E3M7A8-F1
#
_cell.length_a   1.000
_cell.length_b   1.000
_cell.length_c   1.000
_cell.angle_alpha   90.00
_cell.angle_beta   90.00
_cell.angle_gamma   90.00
#
_symmetry.space_group_name_H-M   'P 1'
#
loop_
_entity.id
_entity.type
_entity.pdbx_description
1 polymer ?
#
loop_
_entity_poly.entity_id
_entity_poly.type
_entity_poly.pdbx_seq_one_letter_code
_entity_poly.pdbx_strand_id
1 'polypeptide(L)'
;MRLYLALSCLLLVVESEIHIFESKTTEIPAQRGTRIYFLTNGNEDDLRDITIKAEKSHIDTNVSKYSVPQVDGSLNPLTITADNDTVVITRPVGNTTPVTVYQDRVTDSLNVFPVFSNSAIQFKSGKNVFFAVDKPNGKILTIKNLKVDRQNNGFLRAYSGVPGDLIPPPYLFFSSDLYDDVNFYQQLDIPLSDFSLDVVFSGVSYTVSFGEATTTLQSAGLVMSPGFPTTMQPSDVSYTVRRTGDELISLHMNPYFYREQSYITDINVKFGFGVEQGNSFPSELNGRLSASGAINSVEVKSIGAFAIQYYTNSTATSGTVPVEIGTTPSVQTTTKSSYLKQASLSFLTLFASLLLR
;
A
#
# COMPACT_ATOMS: atom_id res chain seq x y z
N MET A 1 48.31 -4.79 -11.24
CA MET A 1 47.42 -5.94 -11.01
C MET A 1 47.21 -6.02 -9.51
N ARG A 2 46.08 -5.48 -9.02
CA ARG A 2 45.01 -6.25 -8.36
C ARG A 2 45.55 -6.98 -7.12
N LEU A 3 45.07 -6.79 -5.91
CA LEU A 3 43.68 -6.74 -5.48
C LEU A 3 43.73 -6.63 -3.94
N TYR A 4 42.71 -6.03 -3.33
CA TYR A 4 42.39 -6.17 -1.90
C TYR A 4 43.39 -5.65 -0.86
N LEU A 5 43.21 -4.37 -0.51
CA LEU A 5 42.97 -3.98 0.87
C LEU A 5 41.93 -2.85 0.76
N ALA A 6 40.63 -3.15 0.72
CA ALA A 6 39.81 -3.44 1.89
C ALA A 6 40.03 -2.39 2.99
N LEU A 7 38.92 -1.73 3.35
CA LEU A 7 38.72 -0.71 4.38
C LEU A 7 38.82 0.77 3.94
N SER A 8 37.69 1.47 4.12
CA SER A 8 37.52 2.92 4.25
C SER A 8 37.18 3.79 3.04
N CYS A 9 36.63 3.23 1.95
CA CYS A 9 35.48 3.91 1.35
C CYS A 9 34.26 3.56 2.18
N LEU A 10 34.16 4.25 3.32
CA LEU A 10 32.96 4.39 4.12
C LEU A 10 31.92 5.12 3.26
N LEU A 11 31.45 4.46 2.20
CA LEU A 11 30.16 4.76 1.60
C LEU A 11 29.16 4.32 2.67
N LEU A 12 28.95 5.18 3.67
CA LEU A 12 27.67 5.27 4.34
C LEU A 12 26.69 5.71 3.25
N VAL A 13 26.27 4.74 2.43
CA VAL A 13 25.01 4.85 1.71
C VAL A 13 24.00 4.76 2.84
N VAL A 14 23.66 5.91 3.43
CA VAL A 14 22.47 5.97 4.27
C VAL A 14 21.33 5.98 3.27
N GLU A 15 20.87 4.77 2.97
CA GLU A 15 19.76 4.44 2.08
C GLU A 15 18.46 4.90 2.73
N SER A 16 17.35 4.92 1.98
CA SER A 16 16.09 5.43 2.52
C SER A 16 15.60 4.55 3.67
N GLU A 17 15.21 5.16 4.79
CA GLU A 17 14.91 4.46 6.04
C GLU A 17 13.68 5.07 6.73
N ILE A 18 12.91 4.24 7.45
CA ILE A 18 11.81 4.68 8.31
C ILE A 18 12.24 4.51 9.76
N HIS A 19 12.24 5.61 10.51
CA HIS A 19 12.47 5.59 11.95
C HIS A 19 11.17 5.88 12.70
N ILE A 20 10.81 4.99 13.62
CA ILE A 20 9.72 5.22 14.57
C ILE A 20 10.30 5.98 15.76
N PHE A 21 9.74 7.16 16.05
CA PHE A 21 10.25 8.05 17.08
C PHE A 21 9.75 7.64 18.48
N GLU A 22 10.32 6.58 19.06
CA GLU A 22 9.90 6.03 20.37
C GLU A 22 10.74 6.52 21.58
N SER A 23 11.86 7.21 21.33
CA SER A 23 12.80 7.64 22.37
C SER A 23 12.75 9.15 22.64
N LYS A 24 13.35 9.57 23.77
CA LYS A 24 13.55 11.00 24.10
C LYS A 24 14.48 11.70 23.10
N THR A 25 15.44 10.96 22.55
CA THR A 25 16.39 11.46 21.56
C THR A 25 16.58 10.40 20.50
N THR A 26 16.51 10.81 19.23
CA THR A 26 16.81 9.98 18.06
C THR A 26 17.90 10.67 17.26
N GLU A 27 18.93 9.91 16.92
CA GLU A 27 20.07 10.37 16.16
C GLU A 27 20.06 9.68 14.80
N ILE A 28 20.13 10.49 13.74
CA ILE A 28 20.07 10.03 12.36
C ILE A 28 21.35 10.50 11.66
N PRO A 29 22.28 9.59 11.31
CA PRO A 29 23.44 9.93 10.51
C PRO A 29 23.02 10.43 9.12
N ALA A 30 23.56 11.57 8.69
CA ALA A 30 23.17 12.18 7.43
C ALA A 30 24.37 12.71 6.62
N GLN A 31 24.16 12.81 5.31
CA GLN A 31 25.12 13.35 4.35
C GLN A 31 24.48 14.51 3.60
N ARG A 32 25.28 15.28 2.87
CA ARG A 32 24.73 16.33 2.01
C ARG A 32 23.72 15.73 1.04
N GLY A 33 22.57 16.39 0.91
CA GLY A 33 21.46 15.97 0.05
C GLY A 33 20.49 14.98 0.69
N THR A 34 20.76 14.48 1.91
CA THR A 34 19.74 13.71 2.66
C THR A 34 18.50 14.58 2.88
N ARG A 35 17.33 14.01 2.58
CA ARG A 35 16.00 14.59 2.80
C ARG A 35 15.32 13.83 3.93
N ILE A 36 14.79 14.56 4.90
CA ILE A 36 14.09 13.99 6.06
C ILE A 36 12.67 14.54 6.11
N TYR A 37 11.69 13.65 6.14
CA TYR A 37 10.26 13.94 6.18
C TYR A 37 9.69 13.52 7.54
N PHE A 38 8.79 14.33 8.08
CA PHE A 38 8.20 14.11 9.40
C PHE A 38 6.69 13.89 9.27
N LEU A 39 6.28 12.63 9.39
CA LEU A 39 4.91 12.16 9.24
C LEU A 39 4.23 12.11 10.60
N THR A 40 3.14 12.87 10.78
CA THR A 40 2.46 13.01 12.07
C THR A 40 1.06 13.57 11.90
N ASN A 41 0.13 13.15 12.78
CA ASN A 41 -1.17 13.78 13.00
C ASN A 41 -1.20 14.58 14.33
N GLY A 42 -0.03 14.89 14.88
CA GLY A 42 0.13 15.69 16.09
C GLY A 42 -0.37 17.12 15.92
N ASN A 43 -0.78 17.73 17.02
CA ASN A 43 -1.08 19.16 17.03
C ASN A 43 0.20 20.00 16.94
N GLU A 44 0.08 21.23 16.45
CA GLU A 44 1.22 22.08 16.17
C GLU A 44 2.02 22.44 17.43
N ASP A 45 1.36 22.68 18.56
CA ASP A 45 2.02 23.08 19.81
C ASP A 45 2.97 21.98 20.30
N ASP A 46 2.50 20.74 20.35
CA ASP A 46 3.34 19.61 20.75
C ASP A 46 4.50 19.37 19.76
N LEU A 47 4.29 19.64 18.46
CA LEU A 47 5.32 19.49 17.44
C LEU A 47 6.37 20.61 17.47
N ARG A 48 6.03 21.79 18.02
CA ARG A 48 6.98 22.88 18.21
C ARG A 48 7.99 22.58 19.31
N ASP A 49 7.61 21.77 20.29
CA ASP A 49 8.50 21.37 21.38
C ASP A 49 9.46 20.24 21.00
N ILE A 50 9.18 19.50 19.92
CA ILE A 50 10.11 18.49 19.38
C ILE A 50 11.15 19.19 18.52
N THR A 51 12.36 19.30 19.06
CA THR A 51 13.46 20.04 18.43
C THR A 51 14.29 19.17 17.50
N ILE A 52 14.86 19.78 16.48
CA ILE A 52 15.75 19.15 15.51
C ILE A 52 17.04 19.98 15.46
N LYS A 53 18.17 19.32 15.67
CA LYS A 53 19.49 19.94 15.60
C LYS A 53 20.40 19.16 14.67
N ALA A 54 21.16 19.86 13.84
CA ALA A 54 22.26 19.29 13.07
C ALA A 54 23.36 20.36 12.97
N GLU A 55 24.47 20.11 13.66
CA GLU A 55 25.48 21.15 13.93
C GLU A 55 26.17 21.62 12.66
N LYS A 56 26.58 20.68 11.79
CA LYS A 56 27.37 21.02 10.58
C LYS A 56 26.52 21.68 9.51
N SER A 57 25.24 21.30 9.41
CA SER A 57 24.27 21.91 8.50
C SER A 57 23.64 23.18 9.08
N HIS A 58 24.03 23.59 10.29
CA HIS A 58 23.49 24.76 11.01
C HIS A 58 21.97 24.73 11.16
N ILE A 59 21.43 23.56 11.48
CA ILE A 59 19.99 23.35 11.72
C ILE A 59 19.73 23.46 13.22
N ASP A 60 18.84 24.39 13.59
CA ASP A 60 18.20 24.46 14.91
C ASP A 60 16.74 24.89 14.68
N THR A 61 15.82 23.93 14.79
CA THR A 61 14.41 24.09 14.39
C THR A 61 13.54 23.10 15.17
N ASN A 62 12.26 23.02 14.84
CA ASN A 62 11.35 22.01 15.36
C ASN A 62 10.66 21.23 14.24
N VAL A 63 10.02 20.12 14.62
CA VAL A 63 9.31 19.21 13.72
C VAL A 63 8.13 19.89 13.03
N SER A 64 7.41 20.79 13.72
CA SER A 64 6.22 21.44 13.14
C SER A 64 6.48 22.12 11.78
N LYS A 65 7.68 22.67 11.58
CA LYS A 65 8.09 23.33 10.33
C LYS A 65 8.11 22.41 9.10
N TYR A 66 8.27 21.10 9.30
CA TYR A 66 8.43 20.10 8.23
C TYR A 66 7.33 19.04 8.22
N SER A 67 6.32 19.18 9.07
CA SER A 67 5.19 18.26 9.19
C SER A 67 3.89 18.77 8.57
N VAL A 68 3.85 20.04 8.14
CA VAL A 68 2.67 20.63 7.49
C VAL A 68 2.71 20.35 5.99
N PRO A 69 1.70 19.65 5.43
CA PRO A 69 1.61 19.44 3.99
C PRO A 69 1.46 20.76 3.21
N GLN A 70 2.02 20.78 2.01
CA GLN A 70 1.82 21.84 1.03
C GLN A 70 0.39 21.78 0.46
N VAL A 71 0.04 22.76 -0.38
CA VAL A 71 -1.27 22.85 -1.04
C VAL A 71 -1.60 21.60 -1.87
N ASP A 72 -0.58 20.95 -2.44
CA ASP A 72 -0.75 19.70 -3.19
C ASP A 72 -0.80 18.44 -2.30
N GLY A 73 -0.67 18.59 -0.99
CA GLY A 73 -0.67 17.52 0.00
C GLY A 73 0.70 16.89 0.28
N SER A 74 1.76 17.29 -0.43
CA SER A 74 3.11 16.75 -0.21
C SER A 74 3.87 17.48 0.91
N LEU A 75 4.80 16.80 1.58
CA LEU A 75 5.66 17.42 2.60
C LEU A 75 6.90 18.08 1.98
N ASN A 76 7.34 19.17 2.61
CA ASN A 76 8.69 19.70 2.39
C ASN A 76 9.69 18.94 3.26
N PRO A 77 10.80 18.43 2.69
CA PRO A 77 11.83 17.80 3.50
C PRO A 77 12.67 18.82 4.26
N LEU A 78 13.15 18.43 5.42
CA LEU A 78 14.38 18.98 5.98
C LEU A 78 15.55 18.47 5.13
N THR A 79 16.32 19.38 4.52
CA THR A 79 17.46 19.02 3.66
C THR A 79 18.78 19.25 4.36
N ILE A 80 19.62 18.23 4.37
CA ILE A 80 20.96 18.27 4.97
C ILE A 80 21.96 18.86 3.97
N THR A 81 22.73 19.84 4.43
CA THR A 81 23.62 20.66 3.58
C THR A 81 25.11 20.34 3.79
N ALA A 82 25.46 19.68 4.90
CA ALA A 82 26.82 19.26 5.21
C ALA A 82 27.00 17.73 5.13
N ASP A 83 28.23 17.30 4.86
CA ASP A 83 28.62 15.89 4.87
C ASP A 83 28.96 15.39 6.28
N ASN A 84 28.67 14.11 6.54
CA ASN A 84 28.86 13.43 7.82
C ASN A 84 28.25 14.22 9.00
N ASP A 85 27.05 14.73 8.84
CA ASP A 85 26.30 15.41 9.91
C ASP A 85 25.47 14.38 10.71
N THR A 86 25.01 14.78 11.89
CA THR A 86 24.08 13.98 12.69
C THR A 86 22.86 14.82 12.99
N VAL A 87 21.69 14.35 12.55
CA VAL A 87 20.41 14.97 12.85
C VAL A 87 19.92 14.41 14.18
N VAL A 88 19.89 15.26 15.20
CA VAL A 88 19.42 14.94 16.54
C VAL A 88 18.01 15.48 16.71
N ILE A 89 17.05 14.59 16.83
CA ILE A 89 15.65 14.92 17.09
C ILE A 89 15.39 14.66 18.58
N THR A 90 14.97 15.69 19.32
CA THR A 90 14.75 15.61 20.77
C THR A 90 13.30 15.87 21.12
N ARG A 91 12.69 14.88 21.76
CA ARG A 91 11.34 14.88 22.30
C ARG A 91 11.37 15.29 23.79
N PRO A 92 10.60 16.30 24.21
CA PRO A 92 10.46 16.62 25.61
C PRO A 92 9.87 15.45 26.41
N VAL A 93 10.23 15.38 27.69
CA VAL A 93 9.65 14.38 28.61
C VAL A 93 8.15 14.62 28.73
N GLY A 94 7.34 13.58 28.54
CA GLY A 94 5.88 13.64 28.64
C GLY A 94 5.17 13.94 27.32
N ASN A 95 5.88 14.38 26.28
CA ASN A 95 5.29 14.56 24.96
C ASN A 95 5.17 13.20 24.25
N THR A 96 3.93 12.74 24.05
CA THR A 96 3.61 11.44 23.43
C THR A 96 3.17 11.55 21.97
N THR A 97 3.32 12.73 21.35
CA THR A 97 2.87 12.97 19.98
C THR A 97 3.50 11.99 19.00
N PRO A 98 2.70 11.30 18.15
CA PRO A 98 3.23 10.35 17.20
C PRO A 98 4.02 11.07 16.11
N VAL A 99 5.25 10.66 15.87
CA VAL A 99 6.07 11.16 14.76
C VAL A 99 6.79 9.97 14.14
N THR A 100 6.63 9.81 12.84
CA THR A 100 7.40 8.86 12.04
C THR A 100 8.34 9.67 11.14
N VAL A 101 9.60 9.28 11.11
CA VAL A 101 10.61 9.95 10.29
C VAL A 101 10.89 9.09 9.08
N TYR A 102 10.75 9.64 7.90
CA TYR A 102 11.17 9.01 6.66
C TYR A 102 12.38 9.75 6.11
N GLN A 103 13.48 9.03 5.93
CA GLN A 103 14.69 9.53 5.31
C GLN A 103 14.77 9.04 3.87
N ASP A 104 15.17 9.91 2.94
CA ASP A 104 15.50 9.53 1.57
C ASP A 104 16.69 10.35 1.04
N ARG A 105 17.56 9.70 0.27
CA ARG A 105 18.71 10.34 -0.40
C ARG A 105 18.83 10.02 -1.89
N VAL A 106 18.18 8.95 -2.35
CA VAL A 106 18.45 8.35 -3.65
C VAL A 106 17.35 8.68 -4.68
N THR A 107 16.14 9.00 -4.22
CA THR A 107 14.98 9.03 -5.11
C THR A 107 14.79 10.39 -5.77
N ASP A 108 15.08 10.48 -7.07
CA ASP A 108 14.81 11.70 -7.84
C ASP A 108 13.31 12.01 -7.93
N SER A 109 12.97 13.30 -7.85
CA SER A 109 11.58 13.79 -7.98
C SER A 109 10.57 13.09 -7.05
N LEU A 110 11.01 12.80 -5.82
CA LEU A 110 10.22 12.19 -4.77
C LEU A 110 9.21 13.18 -4.18
N ASN A 111 7.95 12.77 -4.13
CA ASN A 111 6.87 13.42 -3.39
C ASN A 111 6.41 12.51 -2.26
N VAL A 112 6.38 13.04 -1.03
CA VAL A 112 5.96 12.30 0.17
C VAL A 112 4.63 12.86 0.66
N PHE A 113 3.62 11.99 0.72
CA PHE A 113 2.25 12.34 1.06
C PHE A 113 1.80 11.66 2.37
N PRO A 114 1.65 12.42 3.47
CA PRO A 114 0.89 11.96 4.62
C PRO A 114 -0.61 11.96 4.27
N VAL A 115 -1.26 10.81 4.40
CA VAL A 115 -2.68 10.63 4.16
C VAL A 115 -3.42 10.68 5.49
N PHE A 116 -4.26 11.70 5.65
CA PHE A 116 -5.15 11.89 6.80
C PHE A 116 -6.58 11.46 6.48
N SER A 117 -7.40 11.34 7.52
CA SER A 117 -8.81 10.93 7.44
C SER A 117 -9.63 11.63 6.35
N ASN A 118 -9.43 12.93 6.16
CA ASN A 118 -10.15 13.75 5.15
C ASN A 118 -9.32 14.08 3.89
N SER A 119 -8.18 13.41 3.68
CA SER A 119 -7.31 13.67 2.52
C SER A 119 -7.93 13.18 1.21
N ALA A 120 -7.75 13.97 0.16
CA ALA A 120 -8.05 13.61 -1.23
C ALA A 120 -6.89 14.06 -2.13
N ILE A 121 -5.80 13.30 -2.10
CA ILE A 121 -4.55 13.65 -2.76
C ILE A 121 -4.68 13.36 -4.25
N GLN A 122 -4.55 14.39 -5.07
CA GLN A 122 -4.58 14.25 -6.52
C GLN A 122 -3.24 13.78 -7.05
N PHE A 123 -3.26 13.25 -8.27
CA PHE A 123 -2.06 12.95 -9.02
C PHE A 123 -1.05 14.12 -9.01
N LYS A 124 0.22 13.77 -8.80
CA LYS A 124 1.37 14.66 -8.98
C LYS A 124 2.43 13.91 -9.78
N SER A 125 3.05 14.58 -10.74
CA SER A 125 4.14 13.98 -11.51
C SER A 125 5.36 13.70 -10.63
N GLY A 126 6.06 12.61 -10.91
CA GLY A 126 7.23 12.17 -10.15
C GLY A 126 6.98 10.84 -9.44
N LYS A 127 7.87 10.50 -8.51
CA LYS A 127 7.76 9.31 -7.67
C LYS A 127 6.96 9.66 -6.42
N ASN A 128 5.83 8.99 -6.20
CA ASN A 128 4.90 9.36 -5.13
C ASN A 128 4.88 8.29 -4.05
N VAL A 129 4.95 8.69 -2.79
CA VAL A 129 4.91 7.80 -1.63
C VAL A 129 3.82 8.25 -0.69
N PHE A 130 3.00 7.31 -0.25
CA PHE A 130 1.84 7.59 0.58
C PHE A 130 1.99 6.87 1.92
N PHE A 131 1.70 7.58 3.00
CA PHE A 131 1.72 7.04 4.37
C PHE A 131 0.37 7.27 5.02
N ALA A 132 -0.26 6.22 5.53
CA ALA A 132 -1.46 6.30 6.35
C ALA A 132 -1.10 6.85 7.74
N VAL A 133 -1.33 8.15 7.96
CA VAL A 133 -0.97 8.81 9.22
C VAL A 133 -2.16 8.85 10.20
N ASP A 134 -3.37 9.09 9.69
CA ASP A 134 -4.60 9.17 10.48
C ASP A 134 -5.70 8.32 9.83
N LYS A 135 -5.55 7.00 9.93
CA LYS A 135 -6.44 6.02 9.31
C LYS A 135 -7.78 5.93 10.07
N PRO A 136 -8.92 6.26 9.45
CA PRO A 136 -10.22 6.07 10.08
C PRO A 136 -10.52 4.58 10.31
N ASN A 137 -11.22 4.26 11.40
CA ASN A 137 -11.63 2.89 11.73
C ASN A 137 -12.37 2.23 10.57
N GLY A 138 -11.97 1.00 10.21
CA GLY A 138 -12.58 0.21 9.16
C GLY A 138 -12.24 0.62 7.72
N LYS A 139 -11.57 1.77 7.51
CA LYS A 139 -11.17 2.22 6.17
C LYS A 139 -9.81 1.67 5.78
N ILE A 140 -9.51 1.67 4.48
CA ILE A 140 -8.18 1.38 3.91
C ILE A 140 -7.76 2.51 2.97
N LEU A 141 -6.48 2.56 2.59
CA LEU A 141 -6.06 3.43 1.50
C LEU A 141 -6.68 2.91 0.19
N THR A 142 -7.06 3.84 -0.68
CA THR A 142 -7.65 3.52 -1.98
C THR A 142 -7.06 4.44 -3.04
N ILE A 143 -6.83 3.91 -4.24
CA ILE A 143 -6.55 4.71 -5.44
C ILE A 143 -7.83 4.71 -6.27
N LYS A 144 -8.49 5.87 -6.39
CA LYS A 144 -9.76 6.02 -7.10
C LYS A 144 -9.58 6.75 -8.42
N ASN A 145 -10.50 6.48 -9.35
CA ASN A 145 -10.56 7.12 -10.66
C ASN A 145 -9.21 7.06 -11.41
N LEU A 146 -8.50 5.95 -11.27
CA LEU A 146 -7.21 5.77 -11.91
C LEU A 146 -7.43 5.65 -13.41
N LYS A 147 -6.94 6.63 -14.16
CA LYS A 147 -6.88 6.62 -15.62
C LYS A 147 -5.44 6.50 -16.05
N VAL A 148 -5.19 5.66 -17.06
CA VAL A 148 -3.89 5.46 -17.68
C VAL A 148 -4.06 5.61 -19.19
N ASP A 149 -3.69 6.79 -19.68
CA ASP A 149 -3.68 7.13 -21.10
C ASP A 149 -2.31 6.83 -21.70
N ARG A 150 -2.21 5.63 -22.27
CA ARG A 150 -0.99 5.13 -22.92
C ARG A 150 -0.57 5.95 -24.13
N GLN A 151 -1.50 6.65 -24.80
CA GLN A 151 -1.15 7.53 -25.93
C GLN A 151 -0.38 8.77 -25.46
N ASN A 152 -0.54 9.16 -24.20
CA ASN A 152 0.14 10.27 -23.57
C ASN A 152 1.23 9.80 -22.57
N ASN A 153 1.93 8.71 -22.90
CA ASN A 153 2.96 8.07 -22.08
C ASN A 153 2.47 7.65 -20.67
N GLY A 154 1.17 7.41 -20.51
CA GLY A 154 0.58 6.98 -19.24
C GLY A 154 1.09 5.60 -18.85
N PHE A 155 1.81 5.56 -17.73
CA PHE A 155 2.30 4.32 -17.14
C PHE A 155 2.33 4.42 -15.62
N LEU A 156 1.90 3.35 -14.92
CA LEU A 156 1.88 3.28 -13.47
C LEU A 156 2.27 1.89 -12.96
N ARG A 157 3.25 1.85 -12.06
CA ARG A 157 3.54 0.69 -11.19
C ARG A 157 3.38 1.10 -9.75
N ALA A 158 2.84 0.18 -8.95
CA ALA A 158 2.69 0.37 -7.52
C ALA A 158 3.40 -0.74 -6.74
N TYR A 159 4.07 -0.32 -5.68
CA TYR A 159 4.92 -1.16 -4.84
C TYR A 159 4.52 -1.01 -3.38
N SER A 160 4.57 -2.11 -2.63
CA SER A 160 4.45 -2.07 -1.18
C SER A 160 5.64 -1.31 -0.59
N GLY A 161 5.44 -0.51 0.47
CA GLY A 161 6.56 0.19 1.08
C GLY A 161 7.01 1.44 0.33
N VAL A 162 8.14 1.96 0.78
CA VAL A 162 8.72 3.22 0.32
C VAL A 162 9.96 2.95 -0.54
N PRO A 163 10.33 3.85 -1.46
CA PRO A 163 11.53 3.72 -2.27
C PRO A 163 12.78 3.68 -1.39
N GLY A 164 13.72 2.79 -1.77
CA GLY A 164 15.03 2.62 -1.13
C GLY A 164 15.32 1.16 -0.79
N ASP A 165 16.42 0.94 -0.08
CA ASP A 165 16.95 -0.37 0.28
C ASP A 165 16.38 -0.87 1.61
N LEU A 166 15.04 -0.83 1.73
CA LEU A 166 14.37 -1.44 2.87
C LEU A 166 14.44 -2.98 2.79
N ILE A 167 14.36 -3.61 3.96
CA ILE A 167 14.22 -5.06 4.09
C ILE A 167 12.82 -5.36 4.67
N PRO A 168 11.93 -6.05 3.92
CA PRO A 168 12.12 -6.48 2.54
C PRO A 168 12.06 -5.31 1.54
N PRO A 169 12.65 -5.47 0.35
CA PRO A 169 12.58 -4.45 -0.68
C PRO A 169 11.11 -4.23 -1.13
N PRO A 170 10.78 -3.03 -1.63
CA PRO A 170 9.45 -2.75 -2.17
C PRO A 170 9.03 -3.78 -3.21
N TYR A 171 7.82 -4.32 -3.06
CA TYR A 171 7.35 -5.44 -3.87
C TYR A 171 6.20 -5.00 -4.78
N LEU A 172 6.32 -5.30 -6.07
CA LEU A 172 5.32 -4.94 -7.08
C LEU A 172 4.00 -5.65 -6.79
N PHE A 173 2.90 -4.90 -6.72
CA PHE A 173 1.55 -5.44 -6.58
C PHE A 173 0.58 -5.00 -7.68
N PHE A 174 0.96 -4.02 -8.51
CA PHE A 174 0.14 -3.52 -9.61
C PHE A 174 1.01 -2.96 -10.73
N SER A 175 0.63 -3.24 -11.98
CA SER A 175 1.25 -2.65 -13.17
C SER A 175 0.20 -2.39 -14.25
N SER A 176 0.15 -1.16 -14.76
CA SER A 176 -0.76 -0.81 -15.86
C SER A 176 -0.36 -1.43 -17.21
N ASP A 177 0.85 -1.99 -17.33
CA ASP A 177 1.32 -2.68 -18.54
C ASP A 177 0.62 -4.03 -18.75
N LEU A 178 0.00 -4.57 -17.71
CA LEU A 178 -0.44 -5.96 -17.71
C LEU A 178 -1.57 -6.24 -18.70
N TYR A 179 -2.51 -5.31 -18.86
CA TYR A 179 -3.69 -5.45 -19.70
C TYR A 179 -3.76 -4.31 -20.70
N ASP A 180 -3.71 -4.63 -21.99
CA ASP A 180 -3.55 -3.61 -23.02
C ASP A 180 -4.78 -2.73 -23.23
N ASP A 181 -5.96 -3.31 -23.03
CA ASP A 181 -7.25 -2.68 -23.26
C ASP A 181 -7.85 -2.04 -21.99
N VAL A 182 -7.07 -1.96 -20.90
CA VAL A 182 -7.52 -1.40 -19.63
C VAL A 182 -6.84 -0.05 -19.38
N ASN A 183 -7.62 1.01 -19.49
CA ASN A 183 -7.18 2.39 -19.25
C ASN A 183 -7.86 3.05 -18.05
N PHE A 184 -8.79 2.36 -17.38
CA PHE A 184 -9.54 2.88 -16.24
C PHE A 184 -9.74 1.84 -15.16
N TYR A 185 -9.48 2.24 -13.92
CA TYR A 185 -9.73 1.49 -12.70
C TYR A 185 -10.52 2.38 -11.76
N GLN A 186 -11.73 1.97 -11.42
CA GLN A 186 -12.60 2.77 -10.55
C GLN A 186 -12.03 2.88 -9.13
N GLN A 187 -11.54 1.76 -8.57
CA GLN A 187 -10.89 1.72 -7.28
C GLN A 187 -9.86 0.58 -7.21
N LEU A 188 -8.67 0.88 -6.68
CA LEU A 188 -7.70 -0.10 -6.21
C LEU A 188 -7.72 -0.10 -4.68
N ASP A 189 -7.94 -1.27 -4.08
CA ASP A 189 -7.98 -1.44 -2.63
C ASP A 189 -6.56 -1.69 -2.10
N ILE A 190 -6.04 -0.77 -1.29
CA ILE A 190 -4.67 -0.80 -0.77
C ILE A 190 -4.73 -0.97 0.76
N PRO A 191 -4.86 -2.21 1.28
CA PRO A 191 -4.81 -2.50 2.72
C PRO A 191 -3.40 -2.44 3.31
N LEU A 192 -2.59 -1.47 2.88
CA LEU A 192 -1.24 -1.20 3.38
C LEU A 192 -1.22 0.12 4.15
N SER A 193 -0.27 0.26 5.06
CA SER A 193 -0.02 1.52 5.77
C SER A 193 0.82 2.48 4.93
N ASP A 194 1.62 1.95 4.01
CA ASP A 194 2.43 2.72 3.09
C ASP A 194 2.51 2.00 1.73
N PHE A 195 2.68 2.79 0.68
CA PHE A 195 2.97 2.30 -0.65
C PHE A 195 3.61 3.40 -1.49
N SER A 196 4.24 3.00 -2.58
CA SER A 196 4.85 3.91 -3.53
C SER A 196 4.38 3.65 -4.94
N LEU A 197 4.33 4.72 -5.72
CA LEU A 197 4.05 4.73 -7.14
C LEU A 197 5.33 5.20 -7.84
N ASP A 198 5.80 4.40 -8.80
CA ASP A 198 6.96 4.76 -9.63
C ASP A 198 6.69 6.00 -10.48
N VAL A 199 7.73 6.56 -11.12
CA VAL A 199 7.64 7.82 -11.87
C VAL A 199 6.43 7.83 -12.80
N VAL A 200 5.43 8.62 -12.40
CA VAL A 200 4.16 8.70 -13.09
C VAL A 200 4.18 9.89 -14.05
N PHE A 201 3.92 9.62 -15.33
CA PHE A 201 3.90 10.64 -16.40
C PHE A 201 2.52 11.29 -16.55
N SER A 202 2.45 12.36 -17.35
CA SER A 202 1.25 13.17 -17.60
C SER A 202 0.03 12.39 -18.11
N GLY A 203 0.22 11.20 -18.67
CA GLY A 203 -0.87 10.31 -19.10
C GLY A 203 -1.58 9.58 -17.96
N VAL A 204 -1.34 9.91 -16.69
CA VAL A 204 -2.01 9.27 -15.55
C VAL A 204 -2.76 10.28 -14.70
N SER A 205 -3.94 9.89 -14.22
CA SER A 205 -4.67 10.65 -13.19
C SER A 205 -5.25 9.70 -12.17
N TYR A 206 -5.26 10.06 -10.89
CA TYR A 206 -5.92 9.33 -9.83
C TYR A 206 -6.16 10.23 -8.62
N THR A 207 -6.93 9.72 -7.65
CA THR A 207 -7.05 10.31 -6.32
C THR A 207 -6.72 9.25 -5.27
N VAL A 208 -5.83 9.58 -4.31
CA VAL A 208 -5.57 8.75 -3.13
C VAL A 208 -6.33 9.30 -1.93
N SER A 209 -7.08 8.43 -1.25
CA SER A 209 -7.81 8.75 -0.04
C SER A 209 -8.05 7.49 0.80
N PHE A 210 -8.59 7.66 2.01
CA PHE A 210 -9.23 6.55 2.71
C PHE A 210 -10.59 6.18 2.08
N GLY A 211 -10.93 4.90 2.08
CA GLY A 211 -12.15 4.36 1.50
C GLY A 211 -12.54 3.01 2.11
N GLU A 212 -13.73 2.53 1.78
CA GLU A 212 -14.14 1.16 2.11
C GLU A 212 -13.49 0.17 1.14
N ALA A 213 -13.11 -1.00 1.63
CA ALA A 213 -12.69 -2.10 0.77
C ALA A 213 -13.88 -2.60 -0.07
N THR A 214 -13.63 -2.89 -1.33
CA THR A 214 -14.63 -3.40 -2.26
C THR A 214 -14.75 -4.91 -2.10
N THR A 215 -15.97 -5.41 -1.94
CA THR A 215 -16.26 -6.86 -1.89
C THR A 215 -16.83 -7.39 -3.21
N THR A 216 -16.88 -6.54 -4.22
CA THR A 216 -17.41 -6.82 -5.55
C THR A 216 -16.35 -6.53 -6.61
N LEU A 217 -16.05 -7.50 -7.47
CA LEU A 217 -15.20 -7.30 -8.64
C LEU A 217 -15.95 -6.47 -9.68
N GLN A 218 -15.32 -5.35 -10.06
CA GLN A 218 -15.80 -4.45 -11.12
C GLN A 218 -15.12 -4.78 -12.45
N SER A 219 -15.07 -3.82 -13.40
CA SER A 219 -14.42 -4.01 -14.70
C SER A 219 -12.92 -4.25 -14.57
N ALA A 220 -12.21 -3.54 -13.71
CA ALA A 220 -10.80 -3.77 -13.46
C ALA A 220 -10.41 -3.27 -12.07
N GLY A 221 -9.46 -3.93 -11.42
CA GLY A 221 -9.05 -3.52 -10.09
C GLY A 221 -7.93 -4.36 -9.49
N LEU A 222 -7.84 -4.28 -8.17
CA LEU A 222 -6.88 -4.99 -7.34
C LEU A 222 -7.60 -5.63 -6.15
N VAL A 223 -7.27 -6.88 -5.90
CA VAL A 223 -7.62 -7.62 -4.68
C VAL A 223 -6.33 -7.92 -3.93
N MET A 224 -6.21 -7.55 -2.66
CA MET A 224 -4.94 -7.70 -1.93
C MET A 224 -5.16 -8.07 -0.46
N SER A 225 -4.28 -8.92 0.07
CA SER A 225 -4.26 -9.26 1.50
C SER A 225 -3.65 -8.11 2.33
N PRO A 226 -4.17 -7.83 3.54
CA PRO A 226 -3.50 -6.93 4.47
C PRO A 226 -2.08 -7.41 4.80
N GLY A 227 -1.11 -6.50 4.91
CA GLY A 227 0.27 -6.85 5.24
C GLY A 227 1.05 -7.54 4.10
N PHE A 228 0.61 -7.38 2.85
CA PHE A 228 1.44 -7.71 1.69
C PHE A 228 2.75 -6.88 1.74
N PRO A 229 3.92 -7.48 1.46
CA PRO A 229 4.14 -8.81 0.88
C PRO A 229 4.47 -9.93 1.89
N THR A 230 4.66 -9.63 3.18
CA THR A 230 5.31 -10.56 4.12
C THR A 230 4.38 -11.32 5.05
N THR A 231 3.07 -11.03 5.03
CA THR A 231 2.13 -11.75 5.89
C THR A 231 2.08 -13.25 5.55
N MET A 232 2.08 -14.07 6.59
CA MET A 232 1.83 -15.53 6.53
C MET A 232 0.56 -15.92 7.30
N GLN A 233 -0.33 -14.94 7.49
CA GLN A 233 -1.61 -15.18 8.14
C GLN A 233 -2.60 -15.79 7.14
N PRO A 234 -3.24 -16.92 7.46
CA PRO A 234 -4.27 -17.49 6.61
C PRO A 234 -5.39 -16.50 6.32
N SER A 235 -5.79 -16.45 5.05
CA SER A 235 -6.89 -15.62 4.57
C SER A 235 -7.79 -16.42 3.64
N ASP A 236 -9.10 -16.29 3.86
CA ASP A 236 -10.16 -16.82 3.01
C ASP A 236 -11.09 -15.64 2.70
N VAL A 237 -11.04 -15.18 1.46
CA VAL A 237 -11.81 -14.01 1.01
C VAL A 237 -12.65 -14.37 -0.20
N SER A 238 -13.87 -13.86 -0.24
CA SER A 238 -14.81 -14.07 -1.34
C SER A 238 -15.22 -12.72 -1.91
N TYR A 239 -15.12 -12.58 -3.23
CA TYR A 239 -15.54 -11.39 -3.96
C TYR A 239 -16.69 -11.77 -4.89
N THR A 240 -17.78 -11.00 -4.82
CA THR A 240 -18.91 -11.16 -5.76
C THR A 240 -18.54 -10.56 -7.10
N VAL A 241 -18.96 -11.15 -8.21
CA VAL A 241 -18.81 -10.54 -9.54
C VAL A 241 -20.10 -9.81 -9.89
N ARG A 242 -19.99 -8.54 -10.29
CA ARG A 242 -21.15 -7.76 -10.72
C ARG A 242 -21.62 -8.24 -12.09
N ARG A 243 -22.63 -9.11 -12.12
CA ARG A 243 -23.31 -9.57 -13.34
C ARG A 243 -24.83 -9.43 -13.23
N THR A 244 -25.52 -9.38 -14.36
CA THR A 244 -26.98 -9.28 -14.47
C THR A 244 -27.55 -10.57 -15.06
N GLY A 245 -28.32 -11.32 -14.27
CA GLY A 245 -28.86 -12.62 -14.72
C GLY A 245 -27.73 -13.51 -15.24
N ASP A 246 -27.99 -14.32 -16.28
CA ASP A 246 -27.03 -15.28 -16.86
C ASP A 246 -26.01 -14.66 -17.83
N GLU A 247 -25.70 -13.38 -17.65
CA GLU A 247 -24.63 -12.68 -18.37
C GLU A 247 -23.30 -13.44 -18.26
N LEU A 248 -22.67 -13.63 -19.42
CA LEU A 248 -21.33 -14.22 -19.48
C LEU A 248 -20.30 -13.12 -19.24
N ILE A 249 -19.40 -13.40 -18.30
CA ILE A 249 -18.27 -12.57 -17.94
C ILE A 249 -17.00 -13.33 -18.29
N SER A 250 -16.06 -12.67 -18.96
CA SER A 250 -14.67 -13.13 -19.01
C SER A 250 -13.90 -12.49 -17.86
N LEU A 251 -13.24 -13.30 -17.05
CA LEU A 251 -12.41 -12.88 -15.92
C LEU A 251 -10.95 -13.23 -16.22
N HIS A 252 -10.07 -12.25 -16.05
CA HIS A 252 -8.62 -12.42 -16.09
C HIS A 252 -8.04 -11.98 -14.75
N MET A 253 -7.15 -12.78 -14.18
CA MET A 253 -6.46 -12.46 -12.94
C MET A 253 -4.97 -12.74 -13.06
N ASN A 254 -4.16 -11.81 -12.55
CA ASN A 254 -2.72 -11.93 -12.49
C ASN A 254 -2.25 -11.73 -11.05
N PRO A 255 -1.97 -12.82 -10.33
CA PRO A 255 -1.41 -12.74 -8.99
C PRO A 255 0.04 -12.23 -8.98
N TYR A 256 0.36 -11.53 -7.91
CA TYR A 256 1.68 -11.15 -7.43
C TYR A 256 1.85 -11.76 -6.04
N PHE A 257 2.96 -12.45 -5.85
CA PHE A 257 3.30 -13.14 -4.60
C PHE A 257 4.70 -12.76 -4.17
N TYR A 258 4.93 -12.74 -2.85
CA TYR A 258 6.26 -12.60 -2.29
C TYR A 258 7.07 -13.88 -2.48
N ARG A 259 8.00 -13.85 -3.43
CA ARG A 259 8.77 -15.02 -3.87
C ARG A 259 9.85 -15.50 -2.91
N GLU A 260 10.17 -14.72 -1.89
CA GLU A 260 11.18 -15.12 -0.89
C GLU A 260 10.61 -16.10 0.15
N GLN A 261 9.30 -16.34 0.13
CA GLN A 261 8.62 -17.32 0.97
C GLN A 261 7.82 -18.29 0.11
N SER A 262 7.82 -19.57 0.50
CA SER A 262 7.10 -20.63 -0.21
C SER A 262 5.73 -20.88 0.42
N TYR A 263 4.66 -20.66 -0.33
CA TYR A 263 3.29 -20.96 0.04
C TYR A 263 2.42 -21.14 -1.21
N ILE A 264 1.19 -21.61 -1.01
CA ILE A 264 0.21 -21.81 -2.07
C ILE A 264 -0.97 -20.88 -1.83
N THR A 265 -1.43 -20.27 -2.91
CA THR A 265 -2.70 -19.53 -2.98
C THR A 265 -3.64 -20.24 -3.95
N ASP A 266 -4.79 -20.64 -3.47
CA ASP A 266 -5.86 -21.22 -4.28
C ASP A 266 -6.85 -20.12 -4.69
N ILE A 267 -7.14 -20.05 -5.98
CA ILE A 267 -8.18 -19.17 -6.54
C ILE A 267 -9.26 -20.06 -7.14
N ASN A 268 -10.46 -19.99 -6.59
CA ASN A 268 -11.62 -20.73 -7.05
C ASN A 268 -12.67 -19.78 -7.65
N VAL A 269 -12.96 -19.96 -8.93
CA VAL A 269 -14.01 -19.22 -9.64
C VAL A 269 -15.30 -20.01 -9.60
N LYS A 270 -16.34 -19.44 -8.99
CA LYS A 270 -17.66 -20.07 -8.87
C LYS A 270 -18.58 -19.54 -9.96
N PHE A 271 -19.11 -20.43 -10.77
CA PHE A 271 -20.05 -20.12 -11.84
C PHE A 271 -21.50 -20.29 -11.37
N GLY A 272 -22.43 -19.88 -12.22
CA GLY A 272 -23.83 -20.25 -12.13
C GLY A 272 -23.98 -21.76 -12.07
N PHE A 273 -25.02 -22.22 -11.37
CA PHE A 273 -25.42 -23.63 -11.33
C PHE A 273 -24.41 -24.60 -10.66
N GLY A 274 -23.54 -24.09 -9.78
CA GLY A 274 -22.71 -24.91 -8.88
C GLY A 274 -21.43 -25.48 -9.50
N VAL A 275 -21.04 -25.03 -10.70
CA VAL A 275 -19.76 -25.37 -11.32
C VAL A 275 -18.65 -24.47 -10.75
N GLU A 276 -17.46 -25.03 -10.55
CA GLU A 276 -16.30 -24.34 -9.99
C GLU A 276 -15.03 -24.62 -10.81
N GLN A 277 -14.16 -23.62 -10.96
CA GLN A 277 -12.83 -23.75 -11.54
C GLN A 277 -11.80 -23.32 -10.49
N GLY A 278 -11.17 -24.30 -9.84
CA GLY A 278 -10.06 -24.10 -8.91
C GLY A 278 -8.71 -24.10 -9.62
N ASN A 279 -7.83 -23.17 -9.25
CA ASN A 279 -6.43 -23.15 -9.65
C ASN A 279 -5.56 -22.86 -8.44
N SER A 280 -4.47 -23.60 -8.30
CA SER A 280 -3.48 -23.41 -7.23
C SER A 280 -2.25 -22.73 -7.78
N PHE A 281 -1.80 -21.67 -7.10
CA PHE A 281 -0.63 -20.89 -7.47
C PHE A 281 0.44 -20.95 -6.37
N PRO A 282 1.57 -21.63 -6.62
CA PRO A 282 2.75 -21.52 -5.79
C PRO A 282 3.33 -20.10 -5.87
N SER A 283 3.72 -19.53 -4.73
CA SER A 283 4.25 -18.16 -4.62
C SER A 283 5.53 -17.92 -5.42
N GLU A 284 6.28 -18.98 -5.71
CA GLU A 284 7.56 -18.96 -6.43
C GLU A 284 7.39 -18.79 -7.96
N LEU A 285 6.17 -19.00 -8.48
CA LEU A 285 5.90 -19.06 -9.91
C LEU A 285 5.03 -17.90 -10.38
N ASN A 286 5.20 -17.54 -11.66
CA ASN A 286 4.26 -16.65 -12.32
C ASN A 286 2.92 -17.38 -12.50
N GLY A 287 1.83 -16.73 -12.14
CA GLY A 287 0.48 -17.24 -12.32
C GLY A 287 -0.35 -16.33 -13.22
N ARG A 288 -1.23 -16.92 -14.02
CA ARG A 288 -2.33 -16.23 -14.70
C ARG A 288 -3.55 -17.14 -14.68
N LEU A 289 -4.70 -16.56 -14.38
CA LEU A 289 -5.99 -17.24 -14.45
C LEU A 289 -6.84 -16.56 -15.52
N SER A 290 -7.53 -17.37 -16.31
CA SER A 290 -8.63 -16.90 -17.16
C SER A 290 -9.81 -17.84 -17.03
N ALA A 291 -10.99 -17.26 -16.92
CA ALA A 291 -12.26 -17.96 -16.81
C ALA A 291 -13.30 -17.22 -17.65
N SER A 292 -14.29 -17.92 -18.17
CA SER A 292 -15.40 -17.30 -18.90
C SER A 292 -16.67 -18.08 -18.67
N GLY A 293 -17.76 -17.37 -18.36
CA GLY A 293 -19.04 -17.98 -18.07
C GLY A 293 -19.93 -17.08 -17.22
N ALA A 294 -21.01 -17.64 -16.69
CA ALA A 294 -21.87 -16.95 -15.73
C ALA A 294 -21.21 -16.88 -14.34
N ILE A 295 -20.14 -16.09 -14.19
CA ILE A 295 -19.34 -16.06 -12.96
C ILE A 295 -20.10 -15.35 -11.83
N ASN A 296 -20.26 -16.03 -10.70
CA ASN A 296 -20.92 -15.50 -9.50
C ASN A 296 -19.94 -14.83 -8.55
N SER A 297 -18.85 -15.53 -8.24
CA SER A 297 -17.89 -15.08 -7.25
C SER A 297 -16.53 -15.69 -7.50
N VAL A 298 -15.53 -15.09 -6.86
CA VAL A 298 -14.17 -15.59 -6.79
C VAL A 298 -13.80 -15.74 -5.33
N GLU A 299 -13.37 -16.93 -4.94
CA GLU A 299 -12.80 -17.20 -3.63
C GLU A 299 -11.28 -17.33 -3.73
N VAL A 300 -10.57 -16.65 -2.83
CA VAL A 300 -9.11 -16.72 -2.73
C VAL A 300 -8.77 -17.23 -1.34
N LYS A 301 -8.05 -18.35 -1.29
CA LYS A 301 -7.57 -18.96 -0.05
C LYS A 301 -6.06 -19.00 -0.08
N SER A 302 -5.42 -18.38 0.90
CA SER A 302 -3.97 -18.38 0.99
C SER A 302 -3.51 -18.47 2.42
N ILE A 303 -2.38 -19.12 2.66
CA ILE A 303 -1.64 -19.07 3.93
C ILE A 303 -0.56 -17.97 3.93
N GLY A 304 -0.47 -17.20 2.85
CA GLY A 304 0.49 -16.11 2.67
C GLY A 304 -0.12 -14.87 2.03
N ALA A 305 0.72 -13.87 1.81
CA ALA A 305 0.31 -12.62 1.19
C ALA A 305 -0.01 -12.80 -0.30
N PHE A 306 -0.99 -12.05 -0.81
CA PHE A 306 -1.24 -11.97 -2.24
C PHE A 306 -1.68 -10.58 -2.63
N ALA A 307 -1.37 -10.21 -3.87
CA ALA A 307 -2.03 -9.14 -4.58
C ALA A 307 -2.45 -9.68 -5.96
N ILE A 308 -3.70 -9.47 -6.36
CA ILE A 308 -4.26 -10.02 -7.60
C ILE A 308 -4.87 -8.87 -8.38
N GLN A 309 -4.19 -8.47 -9.44
CA GLN A 309 -4.74 -7.52 -10.40
C GLN A 309 -5.69 -8.28 -11.31
N TYR A 310 -6.87 -7.71 -11.55
CA TYR A 310 -7.92 -8.38 -12.33
C TYR A 310 -8.55 -7.45 -13.37
N TYR A 311 -9.12 -8.08 -14.38
CA TYR A 311 -9.95 -7.47 -15.41
C TYR A 311 -11.15 -8.37 -15.70
N THR A 312 -12.34 -7.78 -15.79
CA THR A 312 -13.56 -8.43 -16.23
C THR A 312 -14.13 -7.72 -17.44
N ASN A 313 -14.66 -8.51 -18.38
CA ASN A 313 -15.42 -8.00 -19.51
C ASN A 313 -16.75 -8.74 -19.60
N SER A 314 -17.79 -7.98 -19.92
CA SER A 314 -19.14 -8.51 -20.10
C SER A 314 -19.44 -8.72 -21.57
N THR A 315 -20.14 -9.81 -21.90
CA THR A 315 -20.70 -10.02 -23.24
C THR A 315 -22.10 -9.42 -23.41
N ALA A 316 -22.67 -8.77 -22.40
CA ALA A 316 -23.94 -8.09 -22.55
C ALA A 316 -23.78 -7.02 -23.61
N THR A 317 -24.41 -7.24 -24.76
CA THR A 317 -24.48 -6.26 -25.84
C THR A 317 -25.07 -5.00 -25.23
N SER A 318 -24.42 -3.86 -25.46
CA SER A 318 -24.77 -2.54 -24.93
C SER A 318 -26.22 -2.13 -25.27
N GLY A 319 -27.17 -2.69 -24.53
CA GLY A 319 -28.56 -2.24 -24.49
C GLY A 319 -28.64 -1.02 -23.59
N THR A 320 -28.40 0.17 -24.15
CA THR A 320 -28.80 1.49 -23.62
C THR A 320 -28.74 1.68 -22.10
N VAL A 321 -27.69 1.21 -21.45
CA VAL A 321 -27.26 1.74 -20.16
C VAL A 321 -26.00 2.54 -20.46
N PRO A 322 -25.97 3.86 -20.24
CA PRO A 322 -24.75 4.63 -20.39
C PRO A 322 -23.65 3.95 -19.57
N VAL A 323 -22.41 3.98 -20.06
CA VAL A 323 -21.25 3.94 -19.18
C VAL A 323 -21.48 5.07 -18.18
N GLU A 324 -22.00 4.77 -16.99
CA GLU A 324 -22.22 5.77 -15.95
C GLU A 324 -20.86 6.30 -15.55
N ILE A 325 -20.52 7.43 -16.18
CA ILE A 325 -19.66 8.44 -15.59
C ILE A 325 -20.31 8.78 -14.26
N GLY A 326 -19.68 8.28 -13.19
CA GLY A 326 -19.80 8.73 -11.80
C GLY A 326 -21.15 9.25 -11.34
N THR A 327 -21.94 8.39 -10.70
CA THR A 327 -22.82 8.83 -9.60
C THR A 327 -22.59 7.97 -8.36
N THR A 328 -22.30 8.66 -7.27
CA THR A 328 -22.07 8.14 -5.91
C THR A 328 -23.18 7.17 -5.49
N PRO A 329 -22.89 5.93 -5.08
CA PRO A 329 -23.93 5.04 -4.57
C PRO A 329 -24.39 5.52 -3.19
N SER A 330 -25.70 5.80 -3.03
CA SER A 330 -26.34 5.87 -1.73
C SER A 330 -26.37 4.47 -1.11
N VAL A 331 -25.65 4.29 -0.01
CA VAL A 331 -25.52 3.03 0.71
C VAL A 331 -26.81 2.73 1.47
N GLN A 332 -27.51 1.65 1.10
CA GLN A 332 -28.36 0.92 2.03
C GLN A 332 -27.54 -0.23 2.62
N THR A 333 -27.08 -0.06 3.86
CA THR A 333 -26.46 -1.13 4.63
C THR A 333 -27.53 -2.09 5.15
N THR A 334 -27.48 -3.36 4.75
CA THR A 334 -28.02 -4.44 5.57
C THR A 334 -26.87 -5.12 6.30
N THR A 335 -26.61 -4.71 7.53
CA THR A 335 -25.69 -5.39 8.44
C THR A 335 -26.35 -6.66 8.93
N LYS A 336 -25.86 -7.84 8.52
CA LYS A 336 -25.99 -9.06 9.34
C LYS A 336 -24.64 -9.31 9.99
N SER A 337 -24.55 -8.93 11.26
CA SER A 337 -23.46 -9.33 12.14
C SER A 337 -23.60 -10.81 12.49
N SER A 338 -22.59 -11.63 12.20
CA SER A 338 -22.40 -12.90 12.88
C SER A 338 -21.01 -12.91 13.52
N TYR A 339 -20.91 -12.27 14.69
CA TYR A 339 -19.89 -12.59 15.67
C TYR A 339 -20.37 -13.82 16.44
N LEU A 340 -19.76 -14.98 16.20
CA LEU A 340 -19.81 -16.08 17.15
C LEU A 340 -18.45 -16.16 17.85
N LYS A 341 -18.49 -15.87 19.15
CA LYS A 341 -17.43 -16.13 20.10
C LYS A 341 -17.06 -17.62 20.07
N GLN A 342 -15.84 -17.95 19.65
CA GLN A 342 -15.25 -19.25 19.96
C GLN A 342 -13.73 -19.16 20.03
N ALA A 343 -13.23 -18.35 20.97
CA ALA A 343 -11.83 -18.35 21.39
C ALA A 343 -11.76 -18.37 22.92
N SER A 344 -12.29 -19.43 23.54
CA SER A 344 -12.10 -19.71 24.97
C SER A 344 -12.53 -21.13 25.31
N LEU A 345 -11.82 -22.15 24.79
CA LEU A 345 -11.90 -23.51 25.34
C LEU A 345 -10.67 -24.40 25.05
N SER A 346 -9.71 -23.94 24.23
CA SER A 346 -8.55 -24.75 23.86
C SER A 346 -7.33 -24.63 24.79
N PHE A 347 -7.35 -23.74 25.78
CA PHE A 347 -6.22 -23.55 26.71
C PHE A 347 -6.39 -24.27 28.07
N LEU A 348 -7.60 -24.74 28.41
CA LEU A 348 -7.82 -25.43 29.69
C LEU A 348 -7.55 -26.95 29.62
N THR A 349 -7.56 -27.56 28.44
CA THR A 349 -7.28 -29.01 28.28
C THR A 349 -5.79 -29.34 28.24
N LEU A 350 -4.92 -28.40 27.89
CA LEU A 350 -3.46 -28.64 27.89
C LEU A 350 -2.83 -28.55 29.30
N PHE A 351 -3.43 -27.78 30.21
CA PHE A 351 -2.92 -27.64 31.59
C PHE A 351 -3.33 -28.82 32.49
N ALA A 352 -4.48 -29.45 32.26
CA ALA A 352 -4.92 -30.61 33.05
C ALA A 352 -4.12 -31.89 32.73
N SER A 353 -3.59 -32.04 31.52
CA SER A 353 -2.76 -33.21 31.14
C SER A 353 -1.31 -33.14 31.64
N LEU A 354 -0.84 -31.97 32.09
CA LEU A 354 0.51 -31.76 32.62
C LEU A 354 0.58 -31.76 34.15
N LEU A 355 -0.56 -31.79 34.84
CA LEU A 355 -0.66 -31.87 36.30
C LEU A 355 -1.02 -33.28 36.82
N LEU A 356 -1.14 -34.28 35.94
CA LEU A 356 -1.45 -35.68 36.27
C LEU A 356 -0.35 -36.67 35.80
N ARG A 357 0.91 -36.23 35.77
CA ARG A 357 2.08 -37.12 35.72
C ARG A 357 3.03 -36.86 36.87
#